data_AF-A0A4Z0F8L3-F1
#
_entry.id   AF-A0A4Z0F8L3-F1
#
_cell.length_a   1.000
_cell.length_b   1.000
_cell.length_c   1.000
_cell.angle_alpha   90.00
_cell.angle_beta   90.00
_cell.angle_gamma   90.00
#
_symmetry.space_group_name_H-M   'P 1'
#
loop_
_entity.id
_entity.type
_entity.pdbx_description
1 polymer ?
#
loop_
_entity_poly.entity_id
_entity_poly.type
_entity_poly.pdbx_seq_one_letter_code
_entity_poly.pdbx_strand_id
1 'polypeptide(L)'
;MPRQQAGYHQYRAGIFVALDAARRAHGIKRFLVDVRNAPNLANTVQNYHFANADMTALDLQRDVRSAMLVALWDHRHDFVETFTQNAGYGVRLFRDEATAIAWLEAPVP
;
A
#
# COMPACT_ATOMS: atom_id res chain seq x y z
N MET A 1 21.21 -17.43 2.32
CA MET A 1 20.29 -16.91 1.29
C MET A 1 20.30 -15.38 1.31
N PRO A 2 21.10 -14.65 0.48
CA PRO A 2 21.17 -13.19 0.64
C PRO A 2 21.00 -12.29 -0.62
N ARG A 3 20.99 -12.79 -1.87
CA ARG A 3 21.02 -11.88 -3.05
C ARG A 3 19.66 -11.39 -3.57
N GLN A 4 18.56 -12.12 -3.30
CA GLN A 4 17.24 -11.76 -3.83
C GLN A 4 16.49 -10.72 -2.97
N GLN A 5 16.80 -10.62 -1.67
CA GLN A 5 16.12 -9.72 -0.75
C GLN A 5 16.51 -8.25 -0.95
N ALA A 6 17.81 -7.96 -1.16
CA ALA A 6 18.30 -6.59 -1.32
C ALA A 6 17.66 -5.87 -2.53
N GLY A 7 17.52 -6.55 -3.68
CA GLY A 7 16.86 -5.98 -4.84
C GLY A 7 15.38 -5.70 -4.59
N TYR A 8 14.66 -6.63 -3.97
CA TYR A 8 13.22 -6.50 -3.72
C TYR A 8 12.87 -5.30 -2.83
N HIS A 9 13.65 -5.04 -1.77
CA HIS A 9 13.44 -3.87 -0.91
C HIS A 9 13.69 -2.54 -1.66
N GLN A 10 14.70 -2.48 -2.52
CA GLN A 10 15.05 -1.28 -3.28
C GLN A 10 14.01 -0.94 -4.36
N TYR A 11 13.49 -1.93 -5.10
CA TYR A 11 12.44 -1.71 -6.10
C TYR A 11 11.09 -1.35 -5.48
N ARG A 12 10.75 -1.95 -4.35
CA ARG A 12 9.48 -1.68 -3.66
C ARG A 12 9.45 -0.25 -3.11
N ALA A 13 10.53 0.23 -2.47
CA ALA A 13 10.59 1.60 -1.99
C ALA A 13 10.43 2.64 -3.13
N GLY A 14 11.01 2.38 -4.30
CA GLY A 14 10.98 3.31 -5.43
C GLY A 14 9.56 3.69 -5.90
N ILE A 15 8.65 2.71 -6.03
CA ILE A 15 7.29 2.99 -6.50
C ILE A 15 6.47 3.76 -5.45
N PHE A 16 6.63 3.44 -4.16
CA PHE A 16 5.94 4.16 -3.09
C PHE A 16 6.43 5.60 -2.96
N VAL A 17 7.74 5.83 -3.07
CA VAL A 17 8.33 7.18 -3.04
C VAL A 17 7.88 8.00 -4.24
N ALA A 18 7.89 7.42 -5.45
CA ALA A 18 7.45 8.12 -6.65
C ALA A 18 5.96 8.49 -6.59
N LEU A 19 5.12 7.55 -6.15
CA LEU A 19 3.69 7.79 -5.94
C LEU A 19 3.45 8.86 -4.86
N ASP A 20 4.21 8.83 -3.76
CA ASP A 20 4.15 9.81 -2.67
C ASP A 20 4.55 11.21 -3.14
N ALA A 21 5.63 11.32 -3.89
CA ALA A 21 6.07 12.59 -4.47
C ALA A 21 5.01 13.15 -5.44
N ALA A 22 4.51 12.32 -6.36
CA ALA A 22 3.50 12.74 -7.34
C ALA A 22 2.20 13.21 -6.67
N ARG A 23 1.67 12.43 -5.71
CA ARG A 23 0.43 12.80 -5.03
C ARG A 23 0.60 14.08 -4.19
N ARG A 24 1.75 14.28 -3.54
CA ARG A 24 2.05 15.51 -2.80
C ARG A 24 2.07 16.71 -3.74
N ALA A 25 2.73 16.60 -4.89
CA ALA A 25 2.79 17.67 -5.89
C ALA A 25 1.41 18.09 -6.42
N HIS A 26 0.43 17.18 -6.40
CA HIS A 26 -0.93 17.43 -6.89
C HIS A 26 -1.98 17.57 -5.78
N GLY A 27 -1.59 17.54 -4.50
CA GLY A 27 -2.55 17.60 -3.38
C GLY A 27 -3.49 16.39 -3.30
N ILE A 28 -3.12 15.25 -3.89
CA ILE A 28 -3.96 14.05 -3.94
C ILE A 28 -3.85 13.31 -2.60
N LYS A 29 -4.97 13.23 -1.88
CA LYS A 29 -5.10 12.53 -0.59
C LYS A 29 -5.85 11.21 -0.66
N ARG A 30 -6.45 10.90 -1.80
CA ARG A 30 -7.28 9.71 -2.02
C ARG A 30 -6.89 9.09 -3.35
N PHE A 31 -6.53 7.82 -3.36
CA PHE A 31 -6.14 7.14 -4.60
C PHE A 31 -6.43 5.65 -4.55
N LEU A 32 -6.68 5.11 -5.73
CA LEU A 32 -6.84 3.69 -5.97
C LEU A 32 -5.54 3.15 -6.58
N VAL A 33 -5.02 2.06 -6.03
CA VAL A 33 -3.87 1.32 -6.56
C VAL A 33 -4.40 -0.02 -7.07
N ASP A 34 -4.43 -0.21 -8.38
CA ASP A 34 -4.81 -1.48 -9.00
C ASP A 34 -3.61 -2.42 -9.05
N VAL A 35 -3.70 -3.50 -8.27
CA VAL A 35 -2.69 -4.57 -8.21
C VAL A 35 -3.29 -5.93 -8.56
N ARG A 36 -4.41 -5.97 -9.28
CA ARG A 36 -5.05 -7.23 -9.73
C ARG A 36 -4.09 -8.15 -10.48
N ASN A 37 -3.14 -7.57 -11.21
CA ASN A 37 -2.12 -8.29 -11.98
C ASN A 37 -0.71 -8.17 -11.37
N ALA A 38 -0.58 -7.69 -10.12
CA ALA A 38 0.69 -7.43 -9.45
C ALA A 38 0.75 -8.17 -8.10
N PRO A 39 1.24 -9.43 -8.08
CA PRO A 39 1.27 -10.23 -6.87
C PRO A 39 2.23 -9.66 -5.81
N ASN A 40 1.82 -9.66 -4.54
CA ASN A 40 2.76 -9.40 -3.46
C ASN A 40 3.67 -10.63 -3.26
N LEU A 41 4.97 -10.44 -3.42
CA LEU A 41 5.96 -11.49 -3.22
C LEU A 41 6.63 -11.43 -1.84
N ALA A 42 6.30 -10.41 -1.03
CA ALA A 42 6.82 -10.30 0.33
C ALA A 42 6.13 -11.28 1.27
N ASN A 43 6.91 -11.90 2.14
CA ASN A 43 6.37 -12.68 3.25
C ASN A 43 5.80 -11.76 4.35
N THR A 44 5.12 -12.35 5.33
CA THR A 44 4.47 -11.64 6.44
C THR A 44 5.44 -10.76 7.23
N VAL A 45 6.63 -11.25 7.55
CA VAL A 45 7.66 -10.51 8.31
C VAL A 45 8.14 -9.29 7.52
N GLN A 46 8.36 -9.44 6.22
CA GLN A 46 8.74 -8.32 5.34
C GLN A 46 7.64 -7.28 5.23
N ASN A 47 6.37 -7.68 5.12
CA ASN A 47 5.24 -6.73 5.11
C ASN A 47 5.10 -6.00 6.45
N TYR A 48 5.31 -6.71 7.58
CA TYR A 48 5.32 -6.11 8.91
C TYR A 48 6.43 -5.06 9.05
N HIS A 49 7.67 -5.40 8.68
CA HIS A 49 8.80 -4.47 8.71
C HIS A 49 8.57 -3.27 7.79
N PHE A 50 8.06 -3.50 6.58
CA PHE A 50 7.75 -2.42 5.67
C PHE A 50 6.77 -1.41 6.29
N ALA A 51 5.66 -1.90 6.86
CA ALA A 51 4.64 -1.02 7.44
C ALA A 51 5.11 -0.24 8.67
N ASN A 52 5.94 -0.85 9.53
CA ASN A 52 6.33 -0.26 10.81
C ASN A 52 7.65 0.54 10.75
N ALA A 53 8.60 0.13 9.90
CA ALA A 53 9.91 0.75 9.81
C ALA A 53 10.06 1.52 8.49
N ASP A 54 9.92 0.85 7.35
CA ASP A 54 10.27 1.44 6.06
C ASP A 54 9.34 2.62 5.71
N MET A 55 8.02 2.47 5.86
CA MET A 55 7.07 3.55 5.56
C MET A 55 7.28 4.79 6.45
N THR A 56 7.71 4.59 7.70
CA THR A 56 8.09 5.68 8.61
C THR A 56 9.40 6.33 8.16
N ALA A 57 10.41 5.53 7.83
CA ALA A 57 11.71 6.04 7.35
C ALA A 57 11.61 6.79 6.02
N LEU A 58 10.64 6.42 5.18
CA LEU A 58 10.32 7.08 3.92
C LEU A 58 9.44 8.33 4.07
N ASP A 59 9.05 8.71 5.30
CA ASP A 59 8.12 9.81 5.58
C ASP A 59 6.84 9.73 4.73
N LEU A 60 6.22 8.55 4.59
CA LEU A 60 4.95 8.47 3.87
C LEU A 60 3.84 9.15 4.69
N GLN A 61 3.00 9.97 4.06
CA GLN A 61 1.95 10.68 4.82
C GLN A 61 0.85 9.73 5.29
N ARG A 62 0.39 9.96 6.53
CA ARG A 62 -0.65 9.17 7.20
C ARG A 62 -2.06 9.66 6.93
N ASP A 63 -2.20 10.92 6.54
CA ASP A 63 -3.47 11.63 6.31
C ASP A 63 -4.10 11.31 4.94
N VAL A 64 -3.95 10.06 4.51
CA VAL A 64 -4.14 9.62 3.13
C VAL A 64 -4.97 8.37 3.12
N ARG A 65 -5.87 8.28 2.14
CA ARG A 65 -6.73 7.13 1.92
C ARG A 65 -6.31 6.39 0.65
N SER A 66 -5.81 5.17 0.81
CA SER A 66 -5.36 4.32 -0.29
C SER A 66 -6.24 3.08 -0.38
N ALA A 67 -6.94 2.92 -1.50
CA ALA A 67 -7.67 1.70 -1.81
C ALA A 67 -6.81 0.79 -2.67
N MET A 68 -6.50 -0.42 -2.21
CA MET A 68 -5.79 -1.41 -3.00
C MET A 68 -6.81 -2.37 -3.62
N LEU A 69 -6.97 -2.29 -4.94
CA LEU A 69 -7.81 -3.20 -5.69
C LEU A 69 -6.99 -4.43 -6.07
N VAL A 70 -7.32 -5.58 -5.53
CA VAL A 70 -6.58 -6.83 -5.73
C VAL A 70 -7.50 -7.89 -6.36
N ALA A 71 -6.93 -8.87 -7.05
CA ALA A 71 -7.72 -9.92 -7.69
C ALA A 71 -8.47 -10.79 -6.66
N LEU A 72 -9.63 -11.32 -7.03
CA LEU A 72 -10.49 -12.10 -6.12
C LEU A 72 -9.75 -13.30 -5.50
N TRP A 73 -8.88 -13.95 -6.28
CA TRP A 73 -8.10 -15.12 -5.87
C TRP A 73 -6.77 -14.78 -5.19
N ASP A 74 -6.38 -13.51 -5.12
CA ASP A 74 -5.09 -13.12 -4.57
C ASP A 74 -5.20 -12.76 -3.08
N HIS A 75 -4.72 -13.67 -2.23
CA HIS A 75 -4.66 -13.50 -0.77
C HIS A 75 -3.28 -13.03 -0.27
N ARG A 76 -2.32 -12.81 -1.17
CA ARG A 76 -0.94 -12.42 -0.79
C ARG A 76 -0.86 -10.99 -0.25
N HIS A 77 -1.90 -10.19 -0.48
CA HIS A 77 -2.00 -8.82 0.01
C HIS A 77 -2.72 -8.71 1.36
N ASP A 78 -3.38 -9.75 1.86
CA ASP A 78 -4.31 -9.66 3.00
C ASP A 78 -3.66 -9.06 4.26
N PHE A 79 -2.40 -9.39 4.52
CA PHE A 79 -1.65 -8.84 5.65
C PHE A 79 -1.22 -7.37 5.48
N VAL A 80 -1.21 -6.84 4.26
CA VAL A 80 -0.87 -5.44 4.00
C VAL A 80 -1.85 -4.53 4.70
N GLU A 81 -3.17 -4.81 4.62
CA GLU A 81 -4.20 -4.03 5.30
C GLU A 81 -3.94 -3.96 6.81
N THR A 82 -3.80 -5.13 7.43
CA THR A 82 -3.65 -5.25 8.88
C THR A 82 -2.42 -4.48 9.36
N PHE A 83 -1.26 -4.66 8.71
CA PHE A 83 -0.03 -4.03 9.18
C PHE A 83 -0.01 -2.52 8.94
N THR A 84 -0.51 -2.06 7.81
CA THR A 84 -0.53 -0.62 7.49
C THR A 84 -1.54 0.13 8.36
N GLN A 85 -2.72 -0.43 8.62
CA GLN A 85 -3.70 0.17 9.54
C GLN A 85 -3.18 0.20 10.97
N ASN A 86 -2.58 -0.89 11.46
CA ASN A 86 -1.97 -0.91 12.80
C ASN A 86 -0.82 0.08 12.94
N ALA A 87 -0.09 0.32 11.84
CA ALA A 87 0.94 1.34 11.80
C ALA A 87 0.38 2.76 11.66
N GLY A 88 -0.94 2.97 11.49
CA GLY A 88 -1.58 4.28 11.41
C GLY A 88 -1.72 4.86 10.00
N TYR A 89 -1.70 4.02 8.96
CA TYR A 89 -1.93 4.43 7.57
C TYR A 89 -3.34 4.06 7.10
N GLY A 90 -3.96 4.93 6.30
CA GLY A 90 -5.30 4.73 5.75
C GLY A 90 -5.34 3.83 4.52
N VAL A 91 -4.80 2.62 4.60
CA VAL A 91 -4.83 1.62 3.51
C VAL A 91 -5.95 0.62 3.73
N ARG A 92 -6.69 0.28 2.67
CA ARG A 92 -7.74 -0.74 2.72
C ARG A 92 -7.77 -1.58 1.44
N LEU A 93 -8.05 -2.86 1.56
CA LEU A 93 -8.10 -3.78 0.42
C LEU A 93 -9.52 -3.95 -0.09
N PHE A 94 -9.64 -4.08 -1.40
CA PHE A 94 -10.91 -4.30 -2.09
C PHE A 94 -10.74 -5.36 -3.17
N ARG A 95 -11.82 -6.13 -3.40
CA ARG A 95 -11.94 -7.08 -4.53
C ARG A 95 -12.91 -6.58 -5.60
N ASP A 96 -13.72 -5.59 -5.26
CA ASP A 96 -14.67 -4.93 -6.13
C ASP A 96 -14.29 -3.46 -6.30
N GLU A 97 -14.23 -3.03 -7.56
CA GLU A 97 -13.77 -1.70 -7.93
C GLU A 97 -14.76 -0.61 -7.51
N ALA A 98 -16.07 -0.86 -7.67
CA ALA A 98 -17.12 0.09 -7.29
C ALA A 98 -17.11 0.34 -5.78
N THR A 99 -16.94 -0.70 -4.98
CA THR A 99 -16.83 -0.61 -3.52
C THR A 99 -15.58 0.18 -3.10
N ALA A 100 -14.46 -0.02 -3.80
CA ALA A 100 -13.22 0.74 -3.54
C ALA A 100 -13.42 2.24 -3.80
N ILE A 101 -14.04 2.60 -4.92
CA ILE A 101 -14.34 3.98 -5.30
C ILE A 101 -15.30 4.62 -4.29
N ALA A 102 -16.40 3.93 -3.95
CA ALA A 102 -17.36 4.45 -2.97
C ALA A 102 -16.71 4.74 -1.61
N TRP A 103 -15.79 3.88 -1.16
CA TRP A 103 -15.04 4.13 0.07
C TRP A 103 -14.05 5.30 -0.04
N LEU A 104 -13.43 5.51 -1.20
CA LEU A 104 -12.57 6.68 -1.42
C LEU A 104 -13.38 7.99 -1.42
N GLU A 105 -14.58 7.99 -1.99
CA GLU A 105 -15.45 9.16 -2.08
C GLU A 105 -16.16 9.49 -0.76
N ALA A 106 -16.37 8.48 0.09
CA ALA A 106 -17.00 8.66 1.38
C ALA A 106 -16.28 9.72 2.25
N PRO A 107 -17.00 10.52 3.06
CA PRO A 107 -16.39 11.41 4.03
C PRO A 107 -15.36 10.70 4.93
N VAL A 108 -14.37 11.46 5.40
CA VAL A 108 -13.49 10.97 6.47
C VAL A 108 -14.23 11.20 7.79
N PRO A 109 -14.42 10.17 8.62
CA PRO A 109 -15.00 10.34 9.95
C PRO A 109 -14.12 11.22 10.85
#